data_AF-M1ARQ0-F1
#
_entry.id   AF-M1ARQ0-F1
#
_cell.length_a   1.000
_cell.length_b   1.000
_cell.length_c   1.000
_cell.angle_alpha   90.00
_cell.angle_beta   90.00
_cell.angle_gamma   90.00
#
_symmetry.space_group_name_H-M   'P 1'
#
loop_
_entity.id
_entity.type
_entity.pdbx_description
1 polymer ?
#
loop_
_entity_poly.entity_id
_entity_poly.type
_entity_poly.pdbx_seq_one_letter_code
_entity_poly.pdbx_strand_id
1 'polypeptide(L)'
;MDKINVEMEQITRAESVEMDDQKLVYDSSVDHKGRVPLRSSTGVWKASLFIIVIEFSERLSFFGIATSLIMYLTKVIHQDLKTAAKSVNYWTGVTTLMPLLGGFLADAYLGRFSTVLLSSTVYFLGLLLLTMSRVVPSLKPCESDLCDTRRNVHEPIFFLAIYLISVGTGGHKPSLESFGADQFDDENPEERRKKMSFFNWWNFGLCCGLLLGVTLIVYVQEHVSWAMADVILTLVMASSIAIFYAGKPVYRFRKTTGSPLTPMLNVLVAAIRKRSLQLPSDPFHLHEVPKSETTQRRLLGHTKRLKFLDKAAILDQTQDSTEQQRNPWKLATVTNVEELKLIINMIPIWLTTLPFGICVAQAATFFLKQGVTMNRRIIHNFEIPPASIYALTAVGMIISVAFYDKILVPFLRRTTGNERGINILQRIGIGMIFSISTMIVAALVERKRLNLVDKNPLEGSSSMSVFWLAPQFLILGIADGFALVGLQEFFYDQVPDSMRSLGIALYLSVIGAANFISSLLITIVDHITEKSGKSWFGKDPNSSRLDYFYWLLAIITAVNLCVYVIVARNYSYKNVRCKATMSVADCDDRDNREAMV
;
A
#
# COMPACT_ATOMS: atom_id res chain seq x y z
N MET A 1 -56.34 -5.24 34.49
CA MET A 1 -55.98 -5.96 33.25
C MET A 1 -55.39 -5.02 32.20
N ASP A 2 -55.92 -3.80 32.04
CA ASP A 2 -55.49 -2.90 30.95
C ASP A 2 -54.05 -2.39 31.02
N LYS A 3 -53.48 -2.16 32.21
CA LYS A 3 -52.07 -1.75 32.34
C LYS A 3 -51.07 -2.82 31.87
N ILE A 4 -51.37 -4.09 32.10
CA ILE A 4 -50.48 -5.21 31.74
C ILE A 4 -50.50 -5.43 30.23
N ASN A 5 -51.65 -5.28 29.57
CA ASN A 5 -51.75 -5.42 28.11
C ASN A 5 -51.02 -4.29 27.37
N VAL A 6 -51.09 -3.05 27.86
CA VAL A 6 -50.36 -1.91 27.26
C VAL A 6 -48.84 -2.08 27.42
N GLU A 7 -48.39 -2.58 28.56
CA GLU A 7 -46.96 -2.84 28.82
C GLU A 7 -46.44 -4.01 27.95
N MET A 8 -47.25 -5.06 27.77
CA MET A 8 -46.91 -6.19 26.89
C MET A 8 -46.88 -5.78 25.41
N GLU A 9 -47.81 -4.94 24.94
CA GLU A 9 -47.78 -4.38 23.59
C GLU A 9 -46.56 -3.47 23.36
N GLN A 10 -46.16 -2.68 24.36
CA GLN A 10 -44.95 -1.86 24.28
C GLN A 10 -43.68 -2.70 24.22
N ILE A 11 -43.59 -3.77 25.01
CA ILE A 11 -42.47 -4.72 24.96
C ILE A 11 -42.42 -5.45 23.62
N THR A 12 -43.55 -5.97 23.13
CA THR A 12 -43.62 -6.67 21.84
C THR A 12 -43.27 -5.73 20.69
N ARG A 13 -43.69 -4.46 20.76
CA ARG A 13 -43.34 -3.44 19.77
C ARG A 13 -41.87 -3.07 19.85
N ALA A 14 -41.30 -2.91 21.05
CA ALA A 14 -39.87 -2.66 21.23
C ALA A 14 -39.02 -3.84 20.72
N GLU A 15 -39.39 -5.07 21.02
CA GLU A 15 -38.75 -6.29 20.50
C GLU A 15 -38.89 -6.39 18.97
N SER A 16 -40.04 -6.02 18.40
CA SER A 16 -40.23 -6.01 16.94
C SER A 16 -39.37 -4.97 16.24
N VAL A 17 -39.15 -3.80 16.87
CA VAL A 17 -38.28 -2.73 16.36
C VAL A 17 -36.82 -3.15 16.49
N GLU A 18 -36.40 -3.75 17.61
CA GLU A 18 -35.05 -4.33 17.76
C GLU A 18 -34.78 -5.46 16.75
N MET A 19 -35.78 -6.31 16.46
CA MET A 19 -35.67 -7.37 15.45
C MET A 19 -35.58 -6.83 14.02
N ASP A 20 -36.22 -5.70 13.73
CA ASP A 20 -36.13 -5.05 12.41
C ASP A 20 -34.79 -4.30 12.25
N ASP A 21 -34.32 -3.67 13.34
CA ASP A 21 -32.98 -3.06 13.43
C ASP A 21 -31.85 -4.10 13.31
N GLN A 22 -32.06 -5.34 13.76
CA GLN A 22 -31.12 -6.44 13.55
C GLN A 22 -31.15 -7.03 12.13
N LYS A 23 -32.22 -6.83 11.35
CA LYS A 23 -32.32 -7.34 9.97
C LYS A 23 -31.70 -6.40 8.94
N LEU A 24 -31.66 -5.11 9.25
CA LEU A 24 -31.15 -4.05 8.37
C LEU A 24 -29.76 -3.59 8.83
N VAL A 25 -29.03 -2.93 7.93
CA VAL A 25 -27.67 -2.44 8.17
C VAL A 25 -27.66 -0.91 8.09
N TYR A 26 -27.39 -0.23 9.20
CA TYR A 26 -27.46 1.24 9.32
C TYR A 26 -26.09 1.92 9.36
N ASP A 27 -25.10 1.36 8.66
CA ASP A 27 -23.71 1.83 8.61
C ASP A 27 -23.42 2.85 7.49
N SER A 28 -24.47 3.53 6.99
CA SER A 28 -24.47 4.39 5.79
C SER A 28 -24.26 3.68 4.45
N SER A 29 -24.30 2.34 4.43
CA SER A 29 -24.32 1.57 3.19
C SER A 29 -25.70 1.51 2.56
N VAL A 30 -25.75 1.28 1.25
CA VAL A 30 -26.97 1.00 0.47
C VAL A 30 -26.81 -0.26 -0.36
N ASP A 31 -27.92 -0.90 -0.72
CA ASP A 31 -27.96 -1.97 -1.71
C ASP A 31 -27.78 -1.43 -3.14
N HIS A 32 -27.67 -2.31 -4.13
CA HIS A 32 -27.54 -1.93 -5.54
C HIS A 32 -28.73 -1.13 -6.11
N LYS A 33 -29.85 -1.03 -5.38
CA LYS A 33 -31.05 -0.25 -5.72
C LYS A 33 -31.14 1.06 -4.90
N GLY A 34 -30.14 1.36 -4.07
CA GLY A 34 -30.10 2.57 -3.24
C GLY A 34 -30.92 2.47 -1.94
N ARG A 35 -31.37 1.29 -1.55
CA ARG A 35 -32.16 1.04 -0.32
C ARG A 35 -31.26 0.59 0.83
N VAL A 36 -31.78 0.60 2.05
CA VAL A 36 -31.06 0.06 3.22
C VAL A 36 -30.78 -1.44 2.99
N PRO A 37 -29.52 -1.91 3.15
CA PRO A 37 -29.17 -3.30 2.87
C PRO A 37 -29.81 -4.25 3.87
N LEU A 38 -30.31 -5.37 3.36
CA LEU A 38 -30.78 -6.48 4.19
C LEU A 38 -29.60 -7.38 4.57
N ARG A 39 -29.42 -7.63 5.87
CA ARG A 39 -28.26 -8.35 6.41
C ARG A 39 -28.16 -9.80 5.92
N SER A 40 -29.28 -10.47 5.67
CA SER A 40 -29.33 -11.87 5.21
C SER A 40 -28.97 -12.09 3.73
N SER A 41 -29.11 -11.05 2.89
CA SER A 41 -28.91 -11.16 1.44
C SER A 41 -27.69 -10.42 0.91
N THR A 42 -27.14 -9.46 1.68
CA THR A 42 -26.04 -8.59 1.24
C THR A 42 -24.81 -8.67 2.14
N GLY A 43 -23.63 -8.43 1.56
CA GLY A 43 -22.35 -8.35 2.25
C GLY A 43 -21.79 -9.70 2.71
N VAL A 44 -20.88 -9.62 3.68
CA VAL A 44 -20.22 -10.77 4.32
C VAL A 44 -19.57 -11.70 3.28
N TRP A 45 -19.59 -13.02 3.50
CA TRP A 45 -18.81 -13.99 2.73
C TRP A 45 -19.22 -14.09 1.26
N LYS A 46 -20.53 -13.96 0.96
CA LYS A 46 -21.00 -14.04 -0.43
C LYS A 46 -20.36 -12.93 -1.27
N ALA A 47 -20.37 -11.69 -0.76
CA ALA A 47 -19.70 -10.56 -1.40
C ALA A 47 -18.17 -10.73 -1.43
N SER A 48 -17.57 -11.11 -0.30
CA SER A 48 -16.12 -11.24 -0.16
C SER A 48 -15.47 -12.18 -1.18
N LEU A 49 -16.12 -13.29 -1.54
CA LEU A 49 -15.56 -14.23 -2.51
C LEU A 49 -15.33 -13.59 -3.88
N PHE A 50 -16.28 -12.80 -4.39
CA PHE A 50 -16.12 -12.09 -5.66
C PHE A 50 -14.99 -11.06 -5.62
N ILE A 51 -14.82 -10.38 -4.48
CA ILE A 51 -13.79 -9.35 -4.26
C ILE A 51 -12.39 -9.98 -4.18
N ILE A 52 -12.25 -11.13 -3.50
CA ILE A 52 -10.97 -11.86 -3.41
C ILE A 52 -10.49 -12.35 -4.79
N VAL A 53 -11.41 -12.78 -5.66
CA VAL A 53 -11.04 -13.27 -7.01
C VAL A 53 -10.40 -12.19 -7.86
N ILE A 54 -10.94 -10.97 -7.85
CA ILE A 54 -10.38 -9.87 -8.64
C ILE A 54 -9.07 -9.34 -8.05
N GLU A 55 -8.93 -9.32 -6.72
CA GLU A 55 -7.64 -9.01 -6.09
C GLU A 55 -6.57 -10.05 -6.45
N PHE A 56 -6.90 -11.34 -6.42
CA PHE A 56 -5.99 -12.41 -6.81
C PHE A 56 -5.49 -12.22 -8.26
N SER A 57 -6.40 -11.91 -9.18
CA SER A 57 -6.11 -11.67 -10.60
C SER A 57 -5.16 -10.49 -10.83
N GLU A 58 -5.40 -9.38 -10.13
CA GLU A 58 -4.52 -8.21 -10.19
C GLU A 58 -3.14 -8.51 -9.59
N ARG A 59 -3.07 -9.21 -8.44
CA ARG A 59 -1.78 -9.60 -7.83
C ARG A 59 -0.96 -10.51 -8.73
N LEU A 60 -1.60 -11.51 -9.32
CA LEU A 60 -0.99 -12.43 -10.27
C LEU A 60 -0.35 -11.66 -11.43
N SER A 61 -1.12 -10.74 -12.01
CA SER A 61 -0.68 -9.92 -13.14
C SER A 61 0.44 -8.95 -12.77
N PHE A 62 0.27 -8.21 -11.65
CA PHE A 62 1.24 -7.21 -11.20
C PHE A 62 2.61 -7.83 -10.93
N PHE A 63 2.68 -8.92 -10.15
CA PHE A 63 3.96 -9.54 -9.81
C PHE A 63 4.58 -10.30 -10.99
N GLY A 64 3.77 -10.93 -11.84
CA GLY A 64 4.26 -11.58 -13.07
C GLY A 64 4.85 -10.60 -14.08
N ILE A 65 4.32 -9.36 -14.15
CA ILE A 65 4.89 -8.30 -14.99
C ILE A 65 6.10 -7.66 -14.30
N ALA A 66 5.96 -7.25 -13.04
CA ALA A 66 6.98 -6.48 -12.32
C ALA A 66 8.32 -7.22 -12.20
N THR A 67 8.29 -8.51 -11.85
CA THR A 67 9.53 -9.30 -11.66
C THR A 67 10.22 -9.64 -12.98
N SER A 68 9.46 -9.75 -14.07
CA SER A 68 10.03 -10.05 -15.38
C SER A 68 10.34 -8.82 -16.23
N LEU A 69 9.93 -7.62 -15.79
CA LEU A 69 10.07 -6.39 -16.57
C LEU A 69 11.53 -6.09 -16.91
N ILE A 70 12.44 -6.18 -15.94
CA ILE A 70 13.87 -5.93 -16.19
C ILE A 70 14.47 -6.93 -17.20
N MET A 71 13.97 -8.17 -17.18
CA MET A 71 14.38 -9.20 -18.13
C MET A 71 13.89 -8.87 -19.54
N TYR A 72 12.64 -8.44 -19.66
CA TYR A 72 12.07 -8.03 -20.94
C TYR A 72 12.81 -6.82 -21.54
N LEU A 73 13.05 -5.79 -20.72
CA LEU A 73 13.75 -4.57 -21.16
C LEU A 73 15.19 -4.85 -21.61
N THR A 74 15.89 -5.75 -20.94
CA THR A 74 17.29 -6.08 -21.30
C THR A 74 17.41 -7.12 -22.41
N LYS A 75 16.52 -8.13 -22.48
CA LYS A 75 16.59 -9.21 -23.48
C LYS A 75 15.88 -8.88 -24.79
N VAL A 76 14.75 -8.17 -24.73
CA VAL A 76 13.86 -7.94 -25.90
C VAL A 76 13.94 -6.50 -26.41
N ILE A 77 13.93 -5.51 -25.50
CA ILE A 77 14.09 -4.10 -25.89
C ILE A 77 15.57 -3.74 -26.08
N HIS A 78 16.49 -4.54 -25.52
CA HIS A 78 17.95 -4.35 -25.57
C HIS A 78 18.43 -3.07 -24.87
N GLN A 79 17.75 -2.64 -23.80
CA GLN A 79 18.23 -1.59 -22.91
C GLN A 79 19.45 -2.08 -22.10
N ASP A 80 20.41 -1.20 -21.86
CA ASP A 80 21.50 -1.46 -20.92
C ASP A 80 21.00 -1.54 -19.47
N LEU A 81 21.79 -2.15 -18.59
CA LEU A 81 21.36 -2.46 -17.22
C LEU A 81 20.85 -1.24 -16.44
N LYS A 82 21.55 -0.09 -16.47
CA LYS A 82 21.09 1.10 -15.71
C LYS A 82 19.83 1.70 -16.32
N THR A 83 19.70 1.73 -17.65
CA THR A 83 18.50 2.24 -18.31
C THR A 83 17.30 1.35 -18.02
N ALA A 84 17.46 0.03 -18.11
CA ALA A 84 16.41 -0.92 -17.77
C ALA A 84 15.97 -0.80 -16.29
N ALA A 85 16.93 -0.72 -15.35
CA ALA A 85 16.63 -0.53 -13.93
C ALA A 85 15.87 0.78 -13.67
N LYS A 86 16.27 1.88 -14.32
CA LYS A 86 15.54 3.16 -14.22
C LYS A 86 14.12 3.06 -14.79
N SER A 87 13.93 2.41 -15.93
CA SER A 87 12.62 2.18 -16.54
C SER A 87 11.71 1.35 -15.63
N VAL A 88 12.21 0.28 -15.01
CA VAL A 88 11.46 -0.51 -14.02
C VAL A 88 11.07 0.33 -12.81
N ASN A 89 12.01 1.12 -12.29
CA ASN A 89 11.75 2.02 -11.17
C ASN A 89 10.72 3.10 -11.54
N TYR A 90 10.78 3.70 -12.73
CA TYR A 90 9.78 4.67 -13.16
C TYR A 90 8.39 4.04 -13.27
N TRP A 91 8.29 2.87 -13.90
CA TRP A 91 7.02 2.15 -14.00
C TRP A 91 6.47 1.74 -12.63
N THR A 92 7.30 1.17 -11.76
CA THR A 92 6.91 0.80 -10.39
C THR A 92 6.53 2.03 -9.57
N GLY A 93 7.27 3.12 -9.74
CA GLY A 93 7.03 4.43 -9.14
C GLY A 93 5.66 4.98 -9.49
N VAL A 94 5.34 5.07 -10.78
CA VAL A 94 4.01 5.50 -11.25
C VAL A 94 2.92 4.56 -10.72
N THR A 95 3.11 3.25 -10.85
CA THR A 95 2.12 2.23 -10.44
C THR A 95 1.75 2.31 -8.96
N THR A 96 2.70 2.69 -8.10
CA THR A 96 2.51 2.76 -6.65
C THR A 96 2.22 4.17 -6.11
N LEU A 97 2.44 5.24 -6.90
CA LEU A 97 1.92 6.58 -6.62
C LEU A 97 0.48 6.81 -7.10
N MET A 98 0.09 6.19 -8.21
CA MET A 98 -1.25 6.35 -8.79
C MET A 98 -2.42 6.04 -7.82
N PRO A 99 -2.27 5.13 -6.83
CA PRO A 99 -3.22 4.96 -5.73
C PRO A 99 -3.64 6.23 -4.99
N LEU A 100 -2.78 7.24 -4.89
CA LEU A 100 -3.15 8.53 -4.27
C LEU A 100 -4.27 9.22 -5.07
N LEU A 101 -4.15 9.23 -6.40
CA LEU A 101 -5.16 9.80 -7.27
C LEU A 101 -6.42 8.93 -7.32
N GLY A 102 -6.25 7.62 -7.46
CA GLY A 102 -7.37 6.67 -7.53
C GLY A 102 -8.21 6.64 -6.25
N GLY A 103 -7.54 6.60 -5.09
CA GLY A 103 -8.19 6.66 -3.77
C GLY A 103 -8.94 7.97 -3.56
N PHE A 104 -8.33 9.11 -3.93
CA PHE A 104 -9.01 10.41 -3.88
C PHE A 104 -10.27 10.44 -4.76
N LEU A 105 -10.17 10.00 -6.02
CA LEU A 105 -11.33 9.97 -6.94
C LEU A 105 -12.45 9.06 -6.43
N ALA A 106 -12.11 7.92 -5.81
CA ALA A 106 -13.06 7.00 -5.22
C ALA A 106 -13.82 7.59 -4.04
N ASP A 107 -13.09 8.20 -3.10
CA ASP A 107 -13.70 8.77 -1.89
C ASP A 107 -14.47 10.07 -2.20
N ALA A 108 -13.98 10.88 -3.15
CA ALA A 108 -14.55 12.19 -3.46
C ALA A 108 -15.72 12.18 -4.44
N TYR A 109 -15.67 11.36 -5.50
CA TYR A 109 -16.57 11.51 -6.66
C TYR A 109 -17.24 10.22 -7.10
N LEU A 110 -16.47 9.18 -7.43
CA LEU A 110 -16.96 8.02 -8.17
C LEU A 110 -17.61 6.94 -7.29
N GLY A 111 -17.23 6.88 -6.01
CA GLY A 111 -17.54 5.77 -5.14
C GLY A 111 -16.63 4.55 -5.39
N ARG A 112 -16.44 3.73 -4.35
CA ARG A 112 -15.44 2.66 -4.35
C ARG A 112 -15.68 1.60 -5.42
N PHE A 113 -16.91 1.12 -5.58
CA PHE A 113 -17.26 0.11 -6.59
C PHE A 113 -17.02 0.61 -8.03
N SER A 114 -17.49 1.81 -8.36
CA SER A 114 -17.35 2.38 -9.70
C SER A 114 -15.88 2.61 -10.04
N THR A 115 -15.09 3.09 -9.08
CA THR A 115 -13.64 3.24 -9.26
C THR A 115 -12.99 1.90 -9.53
N VAL A 116 -13.26 0.86 -8.73
CA VAL A 116 -12.72 -0.49 -8.97
C VAL A 116 -13.06 -0.97 -10.36
N LEU A 117 -14.32 -0.87 -10.79
CA LEU A 117 -14.75 -1.36 -12.10
C LEU A 117 -14.09 -0.60 -13.25
N LEU A 118 -14.07 0.73 -13.20
CA LEU A 118 -13.42 1.58 -14.20
C LEU A 118 -11.92 1.29 -14.27
N SER A 119 -11.26 1.24 -13.12
CA SER A 119 -9.84 0.95 -13.00
C SER A 119 -9.46 -0.44 -13.48
N SER A 120 -10.26 -1.47 -13.16
CA SER A 120 -10.06 -2.83 -13.66
C SER A 120 -10.23 -2.89 -15.18
N THR A 121 -11.19 -2.14 -15.73
CA THR A 121 -11.39 -2.06 -17.18
C THR A 121 -10.18 -1.40 -17.87
N VAL A 122 -9.64 -0.32 -17.30
CA VAL A 122 -8.41 0.31 -17.78
C VAL A 122 -7.21 -0.65 -17.67
N TYR A 123 -7.09 -1.38 -16.57
CA TYR A 123 -6.07 -2.41 -16.38
C TYR A 123 -6.16 -3.47 -17.50
N PHE A 124 -7.37 -3.98 -17.76
CA PHE A 124 -7.63 -4.95 -18.83
C PHE A 124 -7.26 -4.40 -20.21
N LEU A 125 -7.60 -3.15 -20.52
CA LEU A 125 -7.18 -2.52 -21.78
C LEU A 125 -5.65 -2.43 -21.89
N GLY A 126 -4.96 -2.17 -20.78
CA GLY A 126 -3.50 -2.20 -20.71
C GLY A 126 -2.92 -3.59 -21.01
N LEU A 127 -3.47 -4.63 -20.39
CA LEU A 127 -3.09 -6.03 -20.67
C LEU A 127 -3.41 -6.45 -22.11
N LEU A 128 -4.55 -6.02 -22.64
CA LEU A 128 -4.94 -6.29 -24.02
C LEU A 128 -3.96 -5.63 -24.98
N LEU A 129 -3.61 -4.36 -24.76
CA LEU A 129 -2.62 -3.66 -25.57
C LEU A 129 -1.23 -4.31 -25.46
N LEU A 130 -0.85 -4.76 -24.26
CA LEU A 130 0.39 -5.49 -24.03
C LEU A 130 0.41 -6.79 -24.82
N THR A 131 -0.67 -7.57 -24.77
CA THR A 131 -0.84 -8.82 -25.54
C THR A 131 -0.76 -8.54 -27.04
N MET A 132 -1.48 -7.53 -27.54
CA MET A 132 -1.46 -7.14 -28.94
C MET A 132 -0.06 -6.74 -29.40
N SER A 133 0.71 -6.04 -28.56
CA SER A 133 2.10 -5.66 -28.86
C SER A 133 3.03 -6.86 -29.10
N ARG A 134 2.67 -8.05 -28.61
CA ARG A 134 3.48 -9.28 -28.70
C ARG A 134 2.92 -10.33 -29.66
N VAL A 135 1.62 -10.31 -29.93
CA VAL A 135 0.94 -11.26 -30.82
C VAL A 135 0.82 -10.73 -32.26
N VAL A 136 0.55 -9.43 -32.43
CA VAL A 136 0.32 -8.86 -33.77
C VAL A 136 1.66 -8.73 -34.52
N PRO A 137 1.82 -9.35 -35.71
CA PRO A 137 3.09 -9.35 -36.44
C PRO A 137 3.65 -7.95 -36.74
N SER A 138 2.77 -6.98 -36.98
CA SER A 138 3.14 -5.58 -37.24
C SER A 138 3.67 -4.83 -36.00
N LEU A 139 3.35 -5.31 -34.79
CA LEU A 139 3.71 -4.67 -33.52
C LEU A 139 4.79 -5.43 -32.75
N LYS A 140 5.01 -6.71 -33.08
CA LYS A 140 5.99 -7.58 -32.43
C LYS A 140 7.42 -7.06 -32.65
N PRO A 141 8.31 -7.07 -31.64
CA PRO A 141 9.71 -6.72 -31.84
C PRO A 141 10.35 -7.72 -32.81
N CYS A 142 11.19 -7.22 -33.71
CA CYS A 142 11.88 -8.03 -34.71
C CYS A 142 13.18 -8.57 -34.08
N GLU A 143 13.46 -9.87 -34.24
CA GLU A 143 14.60 -10.54 -33.58
C GLU A 143 15.93 -10.40 -34.34
N SER A 144 15.96 -9.70 -35.49
CA SER A 144 17.18 -9.49 -36.28
C SER A 144 17.69 -8.04 -36.21
N ASP A 145 19.02 -7.87 -36.20
CA ASP A 145 19.71 -6.57 -36.16
C ASP A 145 19.40 -5.65 -37.36
N LEU A 146 18.72 -6.16 -38.39
CA LEU A 146 18.39 -5.45 -39.64
C LEU A 146 17.03 -4.73 -39.61
N CYS A 147 16.38 -4.63 -38.46
CA CYS A 147 14.94 -4.41 -38.36
C CYS A 147 14.56 -3.22 -37.45
N ASP A 148 15.33 -2.13 -37.54
CA ASP A 148 15.26 -0.96 -36.63
C ASP A 148 13.86 -0.30 -36.62
N THR A 149 13.16 -0.29 -37.76
CA THR A 149 11.84 0.34 -37.90
C THR A 149 10.74 -0.31 -37.06
N ARG A 150 10.76 -1.64 -36.87
CA ARG A 150 9.71 -2.35 -36.10
C ARG A 150 9.93 -2.22 -34.59
N ARG A 151 11.19 -2.11 -34.14
CA ARG A 151 11.54 -1.83 -32.73
C ARG A 151 11.02 -0.45 -32.30
N ASN A 152 11.15 0.54 -33.17
CA ASN A 152 10.71 1.91 -32.92
C ASN A 152 9.18 2.05 -32.71
N VAL A 153 8.38 1.09 -33.20
CA VAL A 153 6.92 1.05 -32.99
C VAL A 153 6.56 0.21 -31.76
N HIS A 154 7.27 -0.89 -31.53
CA HIS A 154 7.01 -1.78 -30.40
C HIS A 154 7.24 -1.10 -29.05
N GLU A 155 8.38 -0.41 -28.88
CA GLU A 155 8.79 0.17 -27.60
C GLU A 155 7.78 1.21 -27.05
N PRO A 156 7.31 2.21 -27.83
CA PRO A 156 6.29 3.15 -27.35
C PRO A 156 4.96 2.48 -26.99
N ILE A 157 4.52 1.49 -27.76
CA ILE A 157 3.26 0.76 -27.51
C ILE A 157 3.38 -0.08 -26.23
N PHE A 158 4.53 -0.74 -26.05
CA PHE A 158 4.83 -1.49 -24.84
C PHE A 158 4.79 -0.57 -23.60
N PHE A 159 5.46 0.58 -23.65
CA PHE A 159 5.43 1.56 -22.55
C PHE A 159 4.02 2.09 -22.29
N LEU A 160 3.26 2.43 -23.35
CA LEU A 160 1.87 2.85 -23.23
C LEU A 160 1.02 1.77 -22.54
N ALA A 161 1.21 0.50 -22.90
CA ALA A 161 0.49 -0.61 -22.31
C ALA A 161 0.78 -0.76 -20.81
N ILE A 162 2.06 -0.80 -20.42
CA ILE A 162 2.42 -0.97 -19.01
C ILE A 162 2.03 0.24 -18.15
N TYR A 163 2.05 1.46 -18.69
CA TYR A 163 1.56 2.64 -17.96
C TYR A 163 0.03 2.69 -17.91
N LEU A 164 -0.68 2.17 -18.90
CA LEU A 164 -2.14 1.99 -18.82
C LEU A 164 -2.51 0.99 -17.71
N ILE A 165 -1.72 -0.08 -17.56
CA ILE A 165 -1.82 -1.00 -16.42
C ILE A 165 -1.59 -0.22 -15.11
N SER A 166 -0.56 0.62 -15.01
CA SER A 166 -0.31 1.46 -13.82
C SER A 166 -1.50 2.37 -13.46
N VAL A 167 -2.15 2.98 -14.46
CA VAL A 167 -3.36 3.79 -14.27
C VAL A 167 -4.51 2.93 -13.71
N GLY A 168 -4.69 1.73 -14.27
CA GLY A 168 -5.67 0.76 -13.77
C GLY A 168 -5.40 0.35 -12.32
N THR A 169 -4.15 0.06 -11.97
CA THR A 169 -3.75 -0.28 -10.61
C THR A 169 -4.09 0.82 -9.59
N GLY A 170 -3.99 2.08 -10.02
CA GLY A 170 -4.21 3.25 -9.17
C GLY A 170 -5.57 3.30 -8.48
N GLY A 171 -6.67 3.14 -9.20
CA GLY A 171 -7.98 3.09 -8.54
C GLY A 171 -8.33 1.70 -8.02
N HIS A 172 -7.79 0.63 -8.61
CA HIS A 172 -8.07 -0.74 -8.18
C HIS A 172 -7.63 -0.99 -6.74
N LYS A 173 -6.34 -0.82 -6.43
CA LYS A 173 -5.76 -1.21 -5.13
C LYS A 173 -6.43 -0.55 -3.92
N PRO A 174 -6.46 0.78 -3.79
CA PRO A 174 -6.97 1.42 -2.57
C PRO A 174 -8.48 1.28 -2.40
N SER A 175 -9.22 1.24 -3.52
CA SER A 175 -10.68 1.17 -3.48
C SER A 175 -11.19 -0.25 -3.26
N LEU A 176 -10.53 -1.29 -3.79
CA LEU A 176 -10.97 -2.67 -3.63
C LEU A 176 -10.80 -3.17 -2.19
N GLU A 177 -9.67 -2.89 -1.55
CA GLU A 177 -9.43 -3.26 -0.16
C GLU A 177 -10.46 -2.58 0.78
N SER A 178 -10.68 -1.28 0.57
CA SER A 178 -11.70 -0.53 1.32
C SER A 178 -13.12 -1.02 1.05
N PHE A 179 -13.44 -1.36 -0.21
CA PHE A 179 -14.74 -1.91 -0.60
C PHE A 179 -14.99 -3.30 -0.01
N GLY A 180 -13.96 -4.13 0.09
CA GLY A 180 -14.01 -5.41 0.78
C GLY A 180 -14.30 -5.25 2.27
N ALA A 181 -13.66 -4.28 2.92
CA ALA A 181 -13.90 -3.95 4.32
C ALA A 181 -15.33 -3.42 4.59
N ASP A 182 -15.94 -2.72 3.63
CA ASP A 182 -17.32 -2.20 3.70
C ASP A 182 -18.40 -3.30 3.63
N GLN A 183 -18.04 -4.54 3.28
CA GLN A 183 -19.01 -5.63 3.23
C GLN A 183 -19.42 -6.14 4.63
N PHE A 184 -18.83 -5.57 5.68
CA PHE A 184 -19.04 -5.97 7.07
C PHE A 184 -19.39 -4.75 7.93
N ASP A 185 -20.44 -4.90 8.74
CA ASP A 185 -20.88 -3.92 9.73
C ASP A 185 -19.97 -3.96 10.97
N ASP A 186 -19.28 -2.84 11.26
CA ASP A 186 -18.34 -2.73 12.39
C ASP A 186 -19.05 -2.66 13.75
N GLU A 187 -20.33 -2.25 13.79
CA GLU A 187 -21.11 -2.17 15.03
C GLU A 187 -21.66 -3.54 15.45
N ASN A 188 -21.79 -4.47 14.49
CA ASN A 188 -22.22 -5.83 14.77
C ASN A 188 -21.03 -6.73 15.18
N PRO A 189 -21.03 -7.33 16.39
CA PRO A 189 -19.91 -8.14 16.87
C PRO A 189 -19.66 -9.41 16.03
N GLU A 190 -20.71 -10.02 15.46
CA GLU A 190 -20.55 -11.20 14.60
C GLU A 190 -19.93 -10.85 13.25
N GLU A 191 -20.41 -9.79 12.60
CA GLU A 191 -19.85 -9.34 11.32
C GLU A 191 -18.42 -8.83 11.51
N ARG A 192 -18.12 -8.14 12.61
CA ARG A 192 -16.75 -7.75 12.97
C ARG A 192 -15.80 -8.95 13.08
N ARG A 193 -16.25 -10.07 13.68
CA ARG A 193 -15.45 -11.32 13.72
C ARG A 193 -15.26 -11.91 12.32
N LYS A 194 -16.29 -11.89 11.48
CA LYS A 194 -16.23 -12.36 10.09
C LYS A 194 -15.31 -11.48 9.23
N LYS A 195 -15.26 -10.17 9.48
CA LYS A 195 -14.33 -9.21 8.84
C LYS A 195 -12.87 -9.56 9.09
N MET A 196 -12.53 -9.89 10.34
CA MET A 196 -11.17 -10.35 10.67
C MET A 196 -10.81 -11.64 9.91
N SER A 197 -11.75 -12.57 9.81
CA SER A 197 -11.55 -13.79 9.02
C SER A 197 -11.45 -13.49 7.52
N PHE A 198 -12.18 -12.51 7.00
CA PHE A 198 -12.07 -12.06 5.60
C PHE A 198 -10.66 -11.57 5.29
N PHE A 199 -10.06 -10.73 6.14
CA PHE A 199 -8.69 -10.25 5.92
C PHE A 199 -7.66 -11.39 5.92
N ASN A 200 -7.86 -12.45 6.69
CA ASN A 200 -7.00 -13.64 6.62
C ASN A 200 -7.09 -14.34 5.25
N TRP A 201 -8.31 -14.51 4.72
CA TRP A 201 -8.52 -15.13 3.41
C TRP A 201 -8.09 -14.22 2.24
N TRP A 202 -8.26 -12.91 2.40
CA TRP A 202 -7.71 -11.90 1.51
C TRP A 202 -6.19 -12.04 1.40
N ASN A 203 -5.50 -12.09 2.54
CA ASN A 203 -4.05 -12.28 2.59
C ASN A 203 -3.60 -13.61 1.97
N PHE A 204 -4.37 -14.69 2.18
CA PHE A 204 -4.12 -15.95 1.50
C PHE A 204 -4.22 -15.81 -0.02
N GLY A 205 -5.28 -15.16 -0.53
CA GLY A 205 -5.45 -14.86 -1.95
C GLY A 205 -4.29 -14.03 -2.52
N LEU A 206 -3.84 -13.00 -1.80
CA LEU A 206 -2.67 -12.19 -2.16
C LEU A 206 -1.40 -13.06 -2.30
N CYS A 207 -1.14 -13.91 -1.31
CA CYS A 207 0.05 -14.78 -1.31
C CYS A 207 0.00 -15.79 -2.46
N CYS A 208 -1.16 -16.40 -2.73
CA CYS A 208 -1.34 -17.28 -3.87
C CYS A 208 -1.11 -16.57 -5.20
N GLY A 209 -1.67 -15.37 -5.38
CA GLY A 209 -1.47 -14.57 -6.59
C GLY A 209 -0.01 -14.20 -6.82
N LEU A 210 0.68 -13.75 -5.76
CA LEU A 210 2.12 -13.48 -5.77
C LEU A 210 2.93 -14.72 -6.16
N LEU A 211 2.75 -15.85 -5.47
CA LEU A 211 3.52 -17.07 -5.73
C LEU A 211 3.32 -17.59 -7.14
N LEU A 212 2.08 -17.67 -7.62
CA LEU A 212 1.78 -18.10 -8.99
C LEU A 212 2.30 -17.09 -10.03
N GLY A 213 2.30 -15.80 -9.72
CA GLY A 213 2.84 -14.76 -10.59
C GLY A 213 4.34 -14.94 -10.79
N VAL A 214 5.11 -15.05 -9.70
CA VAL A 214 6.58 -15.12 -9.77
C VAL A 214 7.11 -16.52 -10.16
N THR A 215 6.28 -17.56 -10.08
CA THR A 215 6.66 -18.92 -10.48
C THR A 215 6.04 -19.32 -11.81
N LEU A 216 4.73 -19.57 -11.85
CA LEU A 216 4.03 -20.09 -13.03
C LEU A 216 4.04 -19.12 -14.21
N ILE A 217 3.66 -17.85 -14.00
CA ILE A 217 3.63 -16.87 -15.09
C ILE A 217 5.04 -16.59 -15.61
N VAL A 218 6.00 -16.39 -14.71
CA VAL A 218 7.42 -16.23 -15.06
C VAL A 218 7.95 -17.44 -15.84
N TYR A 219 7.59 -18.66 -15.44
CA TYR A 219 7.98 -19.87 -16.15
C TYR A 219 7.43 -19.89 -17.58
N VAL A 220 6.16 -19.53 -17.77
CA VAL A 220 5.55 -19.41 -19.11
C VAL A 220 6.26 -18.31 -19.94
N GLN A 221 6.62 -17.18 -19.34
CA GLN A 221 7.31 -16.09 -20.03
C GLN A 221 8.67 -16.52 -20.59
N GLU A 222 9.45 -17.29 -19.81
CA GLU A 222 10.83 -17.64 -20.18
C GLU A 222 10.95 -18.95 -20.97
N HIS A 223 10.15 -19.97 -20.65
CA HIS A 223 10.25 -21.29 -21.28
C HIS A 223 9.24 -21.54 -22.42
N VAL A 224 8.14 -20.75 -22.49
CA VAL A 224 7.13 -20.89 -23.54
C VAL A 224 7.15 -19.69 -24.48
N SER A 225 6.66 -18.54 -24.02
CA SER A 225 6.82 -17.24 -24.68
C SER A 225 6.17 -16.12 -23.85
N TRP A 226 6.68 -14.90 -24.01
CA TRP A 226 6.08 -13.69 -23.45
C TRP A 226 4.63 -13.46 -23.89
N ALA A 227 4.31 -13.78 -25.15
CA ALA A 227 2.96 -13.59 -25.71
C ALA A 227 1.93 -14.52 -25.03
N MET A 228 2.27 -15.79 -24.80
CA MET A 228 1.37 -16.73 -24.14
C MET A 228 1.08 -16.33 -22.69
N ALA A 229 2.09 -15.83 -21.97
CA ALA A 229 1.89 -15.32 -20.62
C ALA A 229 0.92 -14.13 -20.59
N ASP A 230 1.04 -13.18 -21.51
CA ASP A 230 0.12 -12.03 -21.57
C ASP A 230 -1.31 -12.42 -21.92
N VAL A 231 -1.48 -13.40 -22.82
CA VAL A 231 -2.81 -13.95 -23.14
C VAL A 231 -3.45 -14.54 -21.89
N ILE A 232 -2.70 -15.33 -21.10
CA ILE A 232 -3.18 -15.90 -19.84
C ILE A 232 -3.60 -14.77 -18.87
N LEU A 233 -2.73 -13.78 -18.64
CA LEU A 233 -3.03 -12.67 -17.73
C LEU A 233 -4.27 -11.88 -18.19
N THR A 234 -4.41 -11.64 -19.49
CA THR A 234 -5.55 -10.91 -20.08
C THR A 234 -6.86 -11.67 -19.90
N LEU A 235 -6.86 -12.99 -20.13
CA LEU A 235 -8.06 -13.83 -19.94
C LEU A 235 -8.46 -13.96 -18.47
N VAL A 236 -7.48 -14.11 -17.57
CA VAL A 236 -7.71 -14.15 -16.12
C VAL A 236 -8.31 -12.82 -15.64
N MET A 237 -7.77 -11.67 -16.09
CA MET A 237 -8.32 -10.36 -15.76
C MET A 237 -9.73 -10.14 -16.30
N ALA A 238 -9.99 -10.49 -17.56
CA ALA A 238 -11.33 -10.41 -18.16
C ALA A 238 -12.37 -11.22 -17.37
N SER A 239 -12.00 -12.45 -17.02
CA SER A 239 -12.84 -13.35 -16.24
C SER A 239 -13.10 -12.79 -14.84
N SER A 240 -12.09 -12.24 -14.17
CA SER A 240 -12.26 -11.65 -12.84
C SER A 240 -13.16 -10.40 -12.84
N ILE A 241 -13.11 -9.57 -13.89
CA ILE A 241 -14.00 -8.41 -14.02
C ILE A 241 -15.46 -8.87 -14.16
N ALA A 242 -15.71 -9.90 -14.99
CA ALA A 242 -17.05 -10.46 -15.14
C ALA A 242 -17.59 -11.04 -13.82
N ILE A 243 -16.74 -11.76 -13.08
CA ILE A 243 -17.07 -12.32 -11.76
C ILE A 243 -17.36 -11.19 -10.76
N PHE A 244 -16.51 -10.17 -10.69
CA PHE A 244 -16.71 -9.03 -9.80
C PHE A 244 -18.02 -8.29 -10.09
N TYR A 245 -18.34 -8.08 -11.38
CA TYR A 245 -19.59 -7.44 -11.80
C TYR A 245 -20.82 -8.31 -11.46
N ALA A 246 -20.74 -9.62 -11.63
CA ALA A 246 -21.82 -10.56 -11.27
C ALA A 246 -22.19 -10.49 -9.77
N GLY A 247 -21.24 -10.13 -8.90
CA GLY A 247 -21.46 -9.92 -7.47
C GLY A 247 -22.29 -8.68 -7.11
N LYS A 248 -22.54 -7.77 -8.06
CA LYS A 248 -23.25 -6.48 -7.84
C LYS A 248 -24.52 -6.57 -7.00
N PRO A 249 -25.43 -7.55 -7.17
CA PRO A 249 -26.66 -7.63 -6.39
C PRO A 249 -26.43 -7.88 -4.89
N VAL A 250 -25.26 -8.44 -4.52
CA VAL A 250 -24.91 -8.89 -3.17
C VAL A 250 -24.09 -7.85 -2.41
N TYR A 251 -23.48 -6.88 -3.09
CA TYR A 251 -22.63 -5.90 -2.43
C TYR A 251 -23.39 -4.86 -1.62
N ARG A 252 -22.71 -4.36 -0.58
CA ARG A 252 -23.07 -3.15 0.17
C ARG A 252 -22.22 -1.99 -0.35
N PHE A 253 -22.86 -0.85 -0.63
CA PHE A 253 -22.23 0.33 -1.22
C PHE A 253 -22.25 1.49 -0.24
N ARG A 254 -21.09 1.96 0.22
CA ARG A 254 -21.03 3.21 1.00
C ARG A 254 -21.27 4.43 0.12
N LYS A 255 -22.03 5.40 0.64
CA LYS A 255 -22.21 6.73 0.02
C LYS A 255 -20.92 7.54 0.11
N THR A 256 -20.62 8.31 -0.93
CA THR A 256 -19.49 9.25 -0.95
C THR A 256 -19.82 10.49 -0.10
N THR A 257 -18.85 10.95 0.69
CA THR A 257 -18.99 12.13 1.58
C THR A 257 -18.39 13.41 0.98
N GLY A 258 -18.10 13.41 -0.33
CA GLY A 258 -17.44 14.52 -1.03
C GLY A 258 -15.93 14.54 -0.82
N SER A 259 -15.27 15.62 -1.29
CA SER A 259 -13.81 15.74 -1.27
C SER A 259 -13.25 15.71 0.15
N PRO A 260 -12.39 14.73 0.50
CA PRO A 260 -11.79 14.66 1.84
C PRO A 260 -10.70 15.71 2.07
N LEU A 261 -10.15 16.29 0.99
CA LEU A 261 -9.10 17.32 1.07
C LEU A 261 -9.66 18.73 1.27
N THR A 262 -10.92 18.97 0.90
CA THR A 262 -11.54 20.30 1.02
C THR A 262 -11.63 20.76 2.49
N PRO A 263 -12.06 19.93 3.47
CA PRO A 263 -12.01 20.30 4.88
C PRO A 263 -10.59 20.64 5.37
N MET A 264 -9.57 19.98 4.85
CA MET A 264 -8.16 20.25 5.21
C MET A 264 -7.69 21.60 4.67
N LEU A 265 -8.05 21.93 3.43
CA LEU A 265 -7.75 23.24 2.83
C LEU A 265 -8.52 24.36 3.56
N ASN A 266 -9.77 24.11 3.95
CA ASN A 266 -10.56 25.03 4.76
C ASN A 266 -9.85 25.38 6.07
N VAL A 267 -9.34 24.37 6.78
CA VAL A 267 -8.57 24.56 8.02
C VAL A 267 -7.32 25.41 7.75
N LEU A 268 -6.55 25.09 6.70
CA LEU A 268 -5.33 25.82 6.38
C LEU A 268 -5.62 27.30 6.08
N VAL A 269 -6.62 27.57 5.24
CA VAL A 269 -7.04 28.94 4.88
C VAL A 269 -7.58 29.69 6.09
N ALA A 270 -8.44 29.06 6.90
CA ALA A 270 -8.99 29.66 8.10
C ALA A 270 -7.90 29.97 9.14
N ALA A 271 -6.93 29.07 9.35
CA ALA A 271 -5.79 29.29 10.24
C ALA A 271 -4.91 30.45 9.79
N ILE A 272 -4.63 30.56 8.48
CA ILE A 272 -3.83 31.66 7.90
C ILE A 272 -4.56 33.00 8.05
N ARG A 273 -5.86 33.04 7.77
CA ARG A 273 -6.69 34.25 7.93
C ARG A 273 -6.74 34.72 9.39
N LYS A 274 -6.84 33.79 10.33
CA LYS A 274 -6.91 34.04 11.77
C LYS A 274 -5.54 34.09 12.46
N ARG A 275 -4.45 34.19 11.70
CA ARG A 275 -3.07 34.13 12.25
C ARG A 275 -2.77 35.21 13.31
N SER A 276 -3.43 36.36 13.23
CA SER A 276 -3.26 37.48 14.18
C SER A 276 -4.05 37.31 15.48
N LEU A 277 -5.04 36.40 15.54
CA LEU A 277 -5.85 36.18 16.73
C LEU A 277 -5.05 35.43 17.82
N GLN A 278 -5.33 35.74 19.08
CA GLN A 278 -4.77 35.02 20.22
C GLN A 278 -5.52 33.71 20.45
N LEU A 279 -4.78 32.66 20.78
CA LEU A 279 -5.36 31.34 21.04
C LEU A 279 -6.04 31.36 22.44
N PRO A 280 -7.29 30.90 22.58
CA PRO A 280 -7.93 30.77 23.88
C PRO A 280 -7.14 29.83 24.81
N SER A 281 -7.10 30.15 26.10
CA SER A 281 -6.43 29.32 27.12
C SER A 281 -7.16 27.99 27.39
N ASP A 282 -8.47 27.94 27.15
CA ASP A 282 -9.30 26.76 27.36
C ASP A 282 -9.76 26.14 26.01
N PRO A 283 -9.45 24.86 25.72
CA PRO A 283 -9.91 24.13 24.55
C PRO A 283 -11.44 24.07 24.38
N PHE A 284 -12.23 24.26 25.45
CA PHE A 284 -13.70 24.26 25.38
C PHE A 284 -14.28 25.47 24.61
N HIS A 285 -13.49 26.52 24.36
CA HIS A 285 -13.91 27.66 23.55
C HIS A 285 -13.70 27.49 22.04
N LEU A 286 -13.13 26.36 21.60
CA LEU A 286 -12.99 26.06 20.18
C LEU A 286 -14.30 25.52 19.59
N HIS A 287 -14.60 25.91 18.35
CA HIS A 287 -15.85 25.54 17.70
C HIS A 287 -15.90 24.05 17.33
N GLU A 288 -16.95 23.36 17.80
CA GLU A 288 -17.27 21.98 17.44
C GLU A 288 -18.79 21.86 17.23
N VAL A 289 -19.22 20.97 16.34
CA VAL A 289 -20.64 20.77 16.02
C VAL A 289 -21.32 20.00 17.17
N PRO A 290 -22.56 20.36 17.58
CA PRO A 290 -23.30 19.60 18.59
C PRO A 290 -23.47 18.12 18.21
N LYS A 291 -23.32 17.22 19.20
CA LYS A 291 -23.46 15.75 19.03
C LYS A 291 -24.81 15.32 18.44
N SER A 292 -25.85 16.15 18.50
CA SER A 292 -27.20 15.85 18.02
C SER A 292 -27.36 15.93 16.49
N GLU A 293 -26.50 16.68 15.79
CA GLU A 293 -26.57 16.84 14.32
C GLU A 293 -25.62 15.89 13.56
N THR A 294 -24.72 15.21 14.26
CA THR A 294 -23.74 14.29 13.68
C THR A 294 -23.87 12.91 14.30
N THR A 295 -24.92 12.18 13.95
CA THR A 295 -25.22 10.86 14.52
C THR A 295 -24.10 9.83 14.30
N GLN A 296 -23.11 10.05 13.41
CA GLN A 296 -22.17 9.00 13.01
C GLN A 296 -20.69 9.40 12.75
N ARG A 297 -20.23 10.67 12.95
CA ARG A 297 -18.79 11.02 12.79
C ARG A 297 -18.04 10.94 14.12
N ARG A 298 -16.92 10.21 14.16
CA ARG A 298 -16.12 10.03 15.38
C ARG A 298 -15.36 11.32 15.70
N LEU A 299 -15.69 11.96 16.83
CA LEU A 299 -15.05 13.20 17.28
C LEU A 299 -13.60 12.94 17.75
N LEU A 300 -12.68 13.81 17.34
CA LEU A 300 -11.26 13.74 17.74
C LEU A 300 -10.99 14.63 18.97
N GLY A 301 -10.05 14.21 19.81
CA GLY A 301 -9.61 15.00 20.96
C GLY A 301 -8.61 16.08 20.54
N HIS A 302 -8.70 17.27 21.14
CA HIS A 302 -7.77 18.36 20.89
C HIS A 302 -6.34 18.02 21.35
N THR A 303 -5.34 18.32 20.50
CA THR A 303 -3.91 18.08 20.79
C THR A 303 -3.10 19.37 20.86
N LYS A 304 -2.10 19.42 21.76
CA LYS A 304 -1.25 20.60 22.00
C LYS A 304 -0.20 20.88 20.91
N ARG A 305 -0.09 20.03 19.88
CA ARG A 305 0.88 20.17 18.78
C ARG A 305 0.29 20.98 17.63
N LEU A 306 1.15 21.68 16.89
CA LEU A 306 0.75 22.54 15.76
C LEU A 306 -0.34 23.55 16.13
N LYS A 307 -0.18 24.22 17.29
CA LYS A 307 -1.17 25.16 17.87
C LYS A 307 -1.63 26.28 16.94
N PHE A 308 -0.84 26.61 15.92
CA PHE A 308 -1.23 27.62 14.94
C PHE A 308 -2.45 27.18 14.12
N LEU A 309 -2.67 25.88 13.92
CA LEU A 309 -3.83 25.36 13.19
C LEU A 309 -5.12 25.45 14.00
N ASP A 310 -5.03 25.44 15.33
CA ASP A 310 -6.19 25.63 16.22
C ASP A 310 -6.87 26.97 16.04
N LYS A 311 -6.15 27.95 15.48
CA LYS A 311 -6.71 29.26 15.13
C LYS A 311 -7.85 29.17 14.11
N ALA A 312 -7.90 28.10 13.30
CA ALA A 312 -9.00 27.87 12.37
C ALA A 312 -10.36 27.63 13.07
N ALA A 313 -10.34 27.13 14.30
CA ALA A 313 -11.53 26.80 15.10
C ALA A 313 -11.92 27.89 16.10
N ILE A 314 -11.27 29.07 16.07
CA ILE A 314 -11.64 30.22 16.90
C ILE A 314 -12.88 30.91 16.30
N LEU A 315 -13.92 31.15 17.12
CA LEU A 315 -14.98 32.09 16.77
C LEU A 315 -14.45 33.52 16.94
N ASP A 316 -14.39 34.28 15.85
CA ASP A 316 -13.93 35.67 15.91
C ASP A 316 -15.12 36.55 16.25
N GLN A 317 -15.10 37.07 17.48
CA GLN A 317 -16.18 37.86 18.08
C GLN A 317 -16.45 39.19 17.36
N THR A 318 -15.57 39.62 16.45
CA THR A 318 -15.74 40.87 15.70
C THR A 318 -16.62 40.74 14.44
N GLN A 319 -16.99 39.52 14.04
CA GLN A 319 -17.87 39.29 12.89
C GLN A 319 -19.13 38.50 13.30
N ASP A 320 -20.15 38.54 12.45
CA ASP A 320 -21.39 37.80 12.68
C ASP A 320 -21.15 36.29 12.78
N SER A 321 -21.45 35.75 13.97
CA SER A 321 -21.23 34.34 14.31
C SER A 321 -21.98 33.37 13.38
N THR A 322 -23.17 33.74 12.91
CA THR A 322 -23.98 32.97 11.95
C THR A 322 -23.41 32.96 10.53
N GLU A 323 -22.78 34.05 10.10
CA GLU A 323 -22.09 34.12 8.80
C GLU A 323 -20.80 33.30 8.82
N GLN A 324 -20.06 33.33 9.94
CA GLN A 324 -18.87 32.51 10.15
C GLN A 324 -19.18 31.02 10.18
N GLN A 325 -20.24 30.61 10.89
CA GLN A 325 -20.66 29.20 10.95
C GLN A 325 -21.16 28.69 9.59
N ARG A 326 -21.70 29.56 8.72
CA ARG A 326 -22.10 29.21 7.36
C ARG A 326 -20.93 29.08 6.38
N ASN A 327 -19.76 29.65 6.66
CA ASN A 327 -18.63 29.67 5.73
C ASN A 327 -17.45 28.79 6.22
N PRO A 328 -17.29 27.57 5.66
CA PRO A 328 -16.22 26.64 6.04
C PRO A 328 -14.80 27.21 5.85
N TRP A 329 -14.62 28.21 4.97
CA TRP A 329 -13.33 28.86 4.72
C TRP A 329 -12.99 29.97 5.74
N LYS A 330 -13.94 30.33 6.60
CA LYS A 330 -13.74 31.29 7.71
C LYS A 330 -13.66 30.55 9.04
N LEU A 331 -14.43 29.48 9.25
CA LEU A 331 -14.48 28.72 10.50
C LEU A 331 -14.43 27.22 10.23
N ALA A 332 -13.50 26.52 10.88
CA ALA A 332 -13.40 25.06 10.85
C ALA A 332 -13.74 24.47 12.22
N THR A 333 -14.09 23.19 12.25
CA THR A 333 -14.33 22.44 13.49
C THR A 333 -13.04 21.91 14.09
N VAL A 334 -12.98 21.70 15.41
CA VAL A 334 -11.84 21.07 16.07
C VAL A 334 -11.52 19.71 15.44
N THR A 335 -12.54 18.91 15.14
CA THR A 335 -12.35 17.62 14.45
C THR A 335 -11.61 17.78 13.12
N ASN A 336 -11.99 18.73 12.25
CA ASN A 336 -11.28 18.96 10.97
C ASN A 336 -9.84 19.45 11.19
N VAL A 337 -9.60 20.27 12.22
CA VAL A 337 -8.26 20.74 12.59
C VAL A 337 -7.37 19.57 13.00
N GLU A 338 -7.86 18.69 13.87
CA GLU A 338 -7.12 17.51 14.33
C GLU A 338 -6.89 16.50 13.20
N GLU A 339 -7.85 16.33 12.28
CA GLU A 339 -7.64 15.53 11.06
C GLU A 339 -6.46 16.04 10.23
N LEU A 340 -6.32 17.35 10.03
CA LEU A 340 -5.16 17.94 9.33
C LEU A 340 -3.86 17.75 10.10
N LYS A 341 -3.86 17.96 11.42
CA LYS A 341 -2.68 17.76 12.28
C LYS A 341 -2.16 16.32 12.18
N LEU A 342 -3.05 15.33 12.15
CA LEU A 342 -2.67 13.92 11.98
C LEU A 342 -1.91 13.70 10.66
N ILE A 343 -2.41 14.22 9.53
CA ILE A 343 -1.73 14.11 8.24
C ILE A 343 -0.35 14.76 8.28
N ILE A 344 -0.23 15.98 8.82
CA ILE A 344 1.05 16.69 8.89
C ILE A 344 2.05 15.92 9.76
N ASN A 345 1.61 15.38 10.90
CA ASN A 345 2.46 14.60 11.80
C ASN A 345 2.97 13.30 11.17
N MET A 346 2.28 12.74 10.16
CA MET A 346 2.73 11.55 9.43
C MET A 346 3.83 11.83 8.39
N ILE A 347 3.96 13.06 7.88
CA ILE A 347 4.93 13.41 6.83
C ILE A 347 6.39 13.08 7.24
N PRO A 348 6.86 13.40 8.45
CA PRO A 348 8.21 13.02 8.88
C PRO A 348 8.46 11.50 8.87
N ILE A 349 7.48 10.71 9.29
CA ILE A 349 7.56 9.23 9.24
C ILE A 349 7.56 8.73 7.80
N TRP A 350 6.73 9.34 6.94
CA TRP A 350 6.72 9.05 5.51
C TRP A 350 8.09 9.33 4.86
N LEU A 351 8.72 10.47 5.15
CA LEU A 351 10.03 10.83 4.59
C LEU A 351 11.14 9.88 5.06
N THR A 352 11.17 9.58 6.36
CA THR A 352 12.20 8.72 6.96
C THR A 352 12.05 7.24 6.59
N THR A 353 10.97 6.85 5.91
CA THR A 353 10.76 5.47 5.43
C THR A 353 11.07 5.31 3.94
N LEU A 354 11.36 6.40 3.21
CA LEU A 354 11.75 6.34 1.80
C LEU A 354 13.02 5.50 1.54
N PRO A 355 14.10 5.60 2.35
CA PRO A 355 15.29 4.78 2.10
C PRO A 355 15.05 3.27 2.21
N PHE A 356 14.10 2.83 3.04
CA PHE A 356 13.65 1.44 3.05
C PHE A 356 13.07 1.04 1.68
N GLY A 357 12.21 1.87 1.10
CA GLY A 357 11.66 1.63 -0.24
C GLY A 357 12.74 1.60 -1.35
N ILE A 358 13.84 2.34 -1.19
CA ILE A 358 14.97 2.30 -2.14
C ILE A 358 15.63 0.92 -2.11
N CYS A 359 15.80 0.33 -0.93
CA CYS A 359 16.32 -1.04 -0.79
C CYS A 359 15.39 -2.07 -1.41
N VAL A 360 14.07 -1.93 -1.21
CA VAL A 360 13.06 -2.81 -1.83
C VAL A 360 13.12 -2.74 -3.35
N ALA A 361 13.34 -1.56 -3.94
CA ALA A 361 13.44 -1.39 -5.40
C ALA A 361 14.58 -2.21 -6.04
N GLN A 362 15.64 -2.52 -5.28
CA GLN A 362 16.77 -3.31 -5.78
C GLN A 362 16.38 -4.76 -6.08
N ALA A 363 15.38 -5.27 -5.37
CA ALA A 363 14.94 -6.65 -5.45
C ALA A 363 14.30 -7.00 -6.80
N ALA A 364 13.53 -6.08 -7.39
CA ALA A 364 12.91 -6.27 -8.70
C ALA A 364 13.82 -5.83 -9.87
N THR A 365 15.00 -5.27 -9.57
CA THR A 365 15.94 -4.76 -10.57
C THR A 365 17.27 -5.50 -10.50
N PHE A 366 18.29 -4.92 -9.87
CA PHE A 366 19.65 -5.44 -9.90
C PHE A 366 19.76 -6.84 -9.30
N PHE A 367 19.01 -7.18 -8.25
CA PHE A 367 19.04 -8.53 -7.66
C PHE A 367 18.62 -9.60 -8.66
N LEU A 368 17.54 -9.34 -9.42
CA LEU A 368 17.10 -10.26 -10.46
C LEU A 368 18.11 -10.35 -11.60
N LYS A 369 18.70 -9.22 -12.00
CA LYS A 369 19.70 -9.24 -13.07
C LYS A 369 20.97 -9.99 -12.66
N GLN A 370 21.42 -9.92 -11.40
CA GLN A 370 22.52 -10.75 -10.89
C GLN A 370 22.23 -12.24 -11.15
N GLY A 371 21.00 -12.69 -10.83
CA GLY A 371 20.58 -14.07 -10.96
C GLY A 371 20.64 -14.64 -12.38
N VAL A 372 20.55 -13.78 -13.41
CA VAL A 372 20.67 -14.17 -14.83
C VAL A 372 22.05 -14.69 -15.17
N THR A 373 23.09 -14.15 -14.52
CA THR A 373 24.49 -14.46 -14.81
C THR A 373 25.03 -15.65 -14.01
N MET A 374 24.19 -16.24 -13.16
CA MET A 374 24.56 -17.29 -12.20
C MET A 374 24.02 -18.65 -12.66
N ASN A 375 24.47 -19.73 -12.03
CA ASN A 375 23.96 -21.07 -12.32
C ASN A 375 22.57 -21.29 -11.74
N ARG A 376 21.58 -21.49 -12.61
CA ARG A 376 20.17 -21.68 -12.28
C ARG A 376 19.69 -23.14 -12.38
N ARG A 377 20.59 -24.08 -12.68
CA ARG A 377 20.26 -25.51 -12.76
C ARG A 377 20.13 -26.09 -11.35
N ILE A 378 18.96 -26.67 -11.04
CA ILE A 378 18.72 -27.34 -9.75
C ILE A 378 18.88 -28.85 -9.90
N ILE A 379 18.27 -29.40 -10.95
CA ILE A 379 18.32 -30.81 -11.33
C ILE A 379 18.86 -30.85 -12.77
N HIS A 380 19.45 -31.95 -13.21
CA HIS A 380 20.10 -32.09 -14.52
C HIS A 380 19.27 -31.53 -15.71
N ASN A 381 17.93 -31.57 -15.64
CA ASN A 381 17.03 -31.16 -16.73
C ASN A 381 16.15 -29.94 -16.40
N PHE A 382 16.34 -29.24 -15.27
CA PHE A 382 15.48 -28.12 -14.90
C PHE A 382 16.27 -26.87 -14.51
N GLU A 383 16.05 -25.82 -15.28
CA GLU A 383 16.62 -24.48 -15.06
C GLU A 383 15.54 -23.52 -14.57
N ILE A 384 15.75 -22.97 -13.38
CA ILE A 384 14.80 -22.03 -12.79
C ILE A 384 14.86 -20.67 -13.51
N PRO A 385 13.69 -20.06 -13.82
CA PRO A 385 13.66 -18.67 -14.24
C PRO A 385 14.28 -17.73 -13.19
N PRO A 386 15.13 -16.75 -13.57
CA PRO A 386 15.86 -15.94 -12.60
C PRO A 386 14.90 -15.10 -11.74
N ALA A 387 13.78 -14.66 -12.32
CA ALA A 387 12.71 -13.95 -11.63
C ALA A 387 12.00 -14.79 -10.55
N SER A 388 11.99 -16.12 -10.65
CA SER A 388 11.36 -16.98 -9.64
C SER A 388 12.10 -17.03 -8.31
N ILE A 389 13.33 -16.55 -8.24
CA ILE A 389 14.08 -16.41 -6.98
C ILE A 389 13.43 -15.36 -6.08
N TYR A 390 12.69 -14.41 -6.66
CA TYR A 390 11.88 -13.45 -5.92
C TYR A 390 10.84 -14.14 -5.02
N ALA A 391 10.46 -15.40 -5.30
CA ALA A 391 9.59 -16.18 -4.42
C ALA A 391 10.16 -16.32 -3.00
N LEU A 392 11.49 -16.27 -2.82
CA LEU A 392 12.13 -16.30 -1.51
C LEU A 392 11.79 -15.08 -0.65
N THR A 393 11.54 -13.91 -1.26
CA THR A 393 11.03 -12.73 -0.55
C THR A 393 9.64 -13.02 0.03
N ALA A 394 8.76 -13.62 -0.78
CA ALA A 394 7.42 -14.00 -0.34
C ALA A 394 7.46 -15.00 0.82
N VAL A 395 8.32 -16.02 0.72
CA VAL A 395 8.53 -17.01 1.79
C VAL A 395 9.04 -16.34 3.06
N GLY A 396 10.05 -15.45 2.96
CA GLY A 396 10.57 -14.69 4.10
C GLY A 396 9.50 -13.83 4.77
N MET A 397 8.65 -13.17 3.98
CA MET A 397 7.52 -12.37 4.48
C MET A 397 6.50 -13.23 5.22
N ILE A 398 6.10 -14.38 4.65
CA ILE A 398 5.15 -15.31 5.28
C ILE A 398 5.69 -15.83 6.61
N ILE A 399 6.96 -16.26 6.64
CA ILE A 399 7.64 -16.72 7.86
C ILE A 399 7.65 -15.61 8.90
N SER A 400 8.00 -14.38 8.50
CA SER A 400 8.08 -13.23 9.40
C SER A 400 6.72 -12.88 10.01
N VAL A 401 5.65 -12.85 9.22
CA VAL A 401 4.30 -12.54 9.71
C VAL A 401 3.80 -13.66 10.63
N ALA A 402 3.98 -14.93 10.25
CA ALA A 402 3.60 -16.07 11.09
C ALA A 402 4.36 -16.07 12.43
N PHE A 403 5.67 -15.80 12.40
CA PHE A 403 6.49 -15.64 13.60
C PHE A 403 6.01 -14.48 14.48
N TYR A 404 5.72 -13.32 13.88
CA TYR A 404 5.23 -12.15 14.58
C TYR A 404 3.91 -12.46 15.31
N ASP A 405 2.91 -12.99 14.62
CA ASP A 405 1.58 -13.20 15.18
C ASP A 405 1.50 -14.37 16.17
N LYS A 406 2.21 -15.47 15.90
CA LYS A 406 2.08 -16.71 16.70
C LYS A 406 3.05 -16.78 17.86
N ILE A 407 4.21 -16.14 17.75
CA ILE A 407 5.29 -16.26 18.74
C ILE A 407 5.51 -14.90 19.41
N LEU A 408 5.81 -13.87 18.61
CA LEU A 408 6.24 -12.58 19.15
C LEU A 408 5.09 -11.87 19.88
N VAL A 409 3.89 -11.79 19.30
CA VAL A 409 2.73 -11.12 19.92
C VAL A 409 2.32 -11.78 21.25
N PRO A 410 2.10 -13.10 21.35
CA PRO A 410 1.74 -13.72 22.63
C PRO A 410 2.84 -13.60 23.69
N PHE A 411 4.11 -13.69 23.29
CA PHE A 411 5.25 -13.54 24.20
C PHE A 411 5.37 -12.11 24.72
N LEU A 412 5.34 -11.13 23.82
CA LEU A 412 5.48 -9.73 24.19
C LEU A 412 4.27 -9.21 24.93
N ARG A 413 3.05 -9.64 24.59
CA ARG A 413 1.83 -9.25 25.32
C ARG A 413 1.92 -9.61 26.81
N ARG A 414 2.56 -10.73 27.16
CA ARG A 414 2.82 -11.11 28.57
C ARG A 414 3.78 -10.16 29.28
N THR A 415 4.66 -9.49 28.54
CA THR A 415 5.73 -8.65 29.10
C THR A 415 5.40 -7.16 29.04
N THR A 416 4.83 -6.69 27.92
CA THR A 416 4.55 -5.28 27.65
C THR A 416 3.12 -4.88 28.01
N GLY A 417 2.20 -5.84 28.17
CA GLY A 417 0.78 -5.57 28.37
C GLY A 417 0.04 -4.98 27.16
N ASN A 418 0.74 -4.75 26.04
CA ASN A 418 0.17 -4.21 24.81
C ASN A 418 -0.50 -5.34 23.99
N GLU A 419 -1.75 -5.14 23.55
CA GLU A 419 -2.48 -6.10 22.72
C GLU A 419 -1.74 -6.47 21.43
N ARG A 420 -0.93 -5.53 20.89
CA ARG A 420 -0.15 -5.71 19.65
C ARG A 420 1.29 -6.20 19.88
N GLY A 421 1.71 -6.43 21.13
CA GLY A 421 3.06 -6.87 21.49
C GLY A 421 4.10 -5.75 21.50
N ILE A 422 4.43 -5.18 20.33
CA ILE A 422 5.28 -3.98 20.18
C ILE A 422 4.52 -2.80 19.61
N ASN A 423 5.11 -1.61 19.71
CA ASN A 423 4.56 -0.42 19.06
C ASN A 423 4.76 -0.47 17.53
N ILE A 424 3.83 0.10 16.75
CA ILE A 424 3.84 0.05 15.28
C ILE A 424 5.12 0.70 14.72
N LEU A 425 5.53 1.86 15.24
CA LEU A 425 6.76 2.51 14.82
C LEU A 425 8.03 1.70 15.18
N GLN A 426 8.01 0.95 16.28
CA GLN A 426 9.11 0.04 16.61
C GLN A 426 9.18 -1.12 15.62
N ARG A 427 8.02 -1.68 15.24
CA ARG A 427 7.90 -2.71 14.20
C ARG A 427 8.51 -2.25 12.88
N ILE A 428 8.21 -1.02 12.46
CA ILE A 428 8.78 -0.42 11.24
C ILE A 428 10.31 -0.28 11.36
N GLY A 429 10.81 0.24 12.49
CA GLY A 429 12.24 0.37 12.74
C GLY A 429 13.01 -0.96 12.67
N ILE A 430 12.43 -2.05 13.18
CA ILE A 430 13.01 -3.40 13.08
C ILE A 430 13.13 -3.83 11.61
N GLY A 431 12.10 -3.60 10.80
CA GLY A 431 12.17 -3.91 9.37
C GLY A 431 13.24 -3.08 8.64
N MET A 432 13.45 -1.83 9.03
CA MET A 432 14.54 -1.00 8.50
C MET A 432 15.94 -1.56 8.85
N ILE A 433 16.13 -2.13 10.04
CA ILE A 433 17.39 -2.83 10.41
C ILE A 433 17.63 -4.03 9.50
N PHE A 434 16.60 -4.82 9.23
CA PHE A 434 16.71 -5.93 8.28
C PHE A 434 17.02 -5.44 6.86
N SER A 435 16.48 -4.29 6.43
CA SER A 435 16.82 -3.73 5.11
C SER A 435 18.29 -3.32 4.97
N ILE A 436 18.91 -2.79 6.04
CA ILE A 436 20.35 -2.52 6.09
C ILE A 436 21.13 -3.83 5.97
N SER A 437 20.71 -4.84 6.74
CA SER A 437 21.32 -6.18 6.72
C SER A 437 21.24 -6.81 5.31
N THR A 438 20.12 -6.65 4.61
CA THR A 438 19.95 -7.07 3.22
C THR A 438 20.97 -6.42 2.30
N MET A 439 21.18 -5.10 2.38
CA MET A 439 22.14 -4.39 1.53
C MET A 439 23.58 -4.82 1.81
N ILE A 440 23.94 -5.04 3.09
CA ILE A 440 25.26 -5.54 3.47
C ILE A 440 25.48 -6.94 2.88
N VAL A 441 24.52 -7.85 3.06
CA VAL A 441 24.60 -9.21 2.51
C VAL A 441 24.70 -9.18 0.99
N ALA A 442 23.89 -8.35 0.32
CA ALA A 442 23.94 -8.20 -1.13
C ALA A 442 25.29 -7.68 -1.62
N ALA A 443 25.89 -6.71 -0.92
CA ALA A 443 27.22 -6.21 -1.24
C ALA A 443 28.30 -7.31 -1.12
N LEU A 444 28.23 -8.14 -0.07
CA LEU A 444 29.16 -9.25 0.14
C LEU A 444 29.00 -10.37 -0.91
N VAL A 445 27.76 -10.74 -1.22
CA VAL A 445 27.44 -11.74 -2.24
C VAL A 445 27.91 -11.26 -3.61
N GLU A 446 27.67 -10.00 -3.96
CA GLU A 446 28.12 -9.43 -5.22
C GLU A 446 29.64 -9.35 -5.32
N ARG A 447 30.31 -8.95 -4.24
CA ARG A 447 31.78 -8.94 -4.17
C ARG A 447 32.35 -10.33 -4.44
N LYS A 448 31.74 -11.37 -3.87
CA LYS A 448 32.13 -12.76 -4.12
C LYS A 448 31.89 -13.16 -5.57
N ARG A 449 30.75 -12.78 -6.15
CA ARG A 449 30.41 -13.06 -7.56
C ARG A 449 31.40 -12.41 -8.52
N LEU A 450 31.72 -11.13 -8.33
CA LEU A 450 32.68 -10.40 -9.15
C LEU A 450 34.10 -10.99 -9.05
N ASN A 451 34.55 -11.38 -7.85
CA ASN A 451 35.84 -12.05 -7.69
C ASN A 451 35.95 -13.38 -8.48
N LEU A 452 34.83 -14.08 -8.71
CA LEU A 452 34.81 -15.29 -9.54
C LEU A 452 34.88 -14.96 -11.03
N VAL A 453 34.19 -13.90 -11.46
CA VAL A 453 34.27 -13.40 -12.85
C VAL A 453 35.70 -12.97 -13.19
N ASP A 454 36.39 -12.30 -12.27
CA ASP A 454 37.77 -11.85 -12.46
C ASP A 454 38.77 -13.03 -12.52
N LYS A 455 38.52 -14.10 -11.75
CA LYS A 455 39.37 -15.30 -11.72
C LYS A 455 39.16 -16.22 -12.93
N ASN A 456 37.93 -16.35 -13.39
CA ASN A 456 37.55 -17.25 -14.48
C ASN A 456 36.80 -16.48 -15.59
N PRO A 457 37.50 -15.71 -16.46
CA PRO A 457 36.85 -14.90 -17.48
C PRO A 457 36.03 -15.70 -18.50
N LEU A 458 36.38 -16.96 -18.73
CA LEU A 458 35.73 -17.86 -19.69
C LEU A 458 34.42 -18.47 -19.17
N GLU A 459 34.33 -18.76 -17.86
CA GLU A 459 33.11 -19.30 -17.22
C GLU A 459 32.27 -18.21 -16.53
N GLY A 460 32.83 -17.01 -16.33
CA GLY A 460 32.19 -15.89 -15.65
C GLY A 460 31.67 -16.29 -14.26
N SER A 461 30.44 -15.88 -13.94
CA SER A 461 29.75 -16.24 -12.69
C SER A 461 28.89 -17.51 -12.81
N SER A 462 28.98 -18.26 -13.91
CA SER A 462 28.22 -19.49 -14.13
C SER A 462 28.67 -20.65 -13.24
N SER A 463 29.78 -20.51 -12.52
CA SER A 463 30.21 -21.44 -11.47
C SER A 463 29.47 -21.23 -10.14
N MET A 464 28.84 -20.06 -9.94
CA MET A 464 28.17 -19.69 -8.69
C MET A 464 26.68 -20.02 -8.78
N SER A 465 26.19 -20.86 -7.86
CA SER A 465 24.75 -21.17 -7.77
C SER A 465 23.94 -19.92 -7.45
N VAL A 466 22.80 -19.79 -8.12
CA VAL A 466 21.88 -18.66 -7.94
C VAL A 466 21.29 -18.57 -6.52
N PHE A 467 21.31 -19.68 -5.75
CA PHE A 467 20.90 -19.71 -4.34
C PHE A 467 21.79 -18.89 -3.41
N TRP A 468 22.95 -18.41 -3.86
CA TRP A 468 23.71 -17.41 -3.10
C TRP A 468 22.96 -16.07 -2.96
N LEU A 469 21.96 -15.80 -3.80
CA LEU A 469 21.04 -14.66 -3.63
C LEU A 469 19.93 -14.94 -2.60
N ALA A 470 19.77 -16.19 -2.12
CA ALA A 470 18.71 -16.54 -1.18
C ALA A 470 18.76 -15.73 0.13
N PRO A 471 19.92 -15.51 0.77
CA PRO A 471 19.99 -14.74 2.02
C PRO A 471 19.46 -13.31 1.88
N GLN A 472 19.85 -12.58 0.83
CA GLN A 472 19.38 -11.21 0.62
C GLN A 472 17.87 -11.16 0.34
N PHE A 473 17.30 -12.10 -0.42
CA PHE A 473 15.85 -12.13 -0.66
C PHE A 473 15.06 -12.54 0.59
N LEU A 474 15.53 -13.53 1.37
CA LEU A 474 14.86 -13.95 2.61
C LEU A 474 14.88 -12.84 3.67
N ILE A 475 16.03 -12.20 3.89
CA ILE A 475 16.15 -11.09 4.85
C ILE A 475 15.29 -9.91 4.40
N LEU A 476 15.23 -9.62 3.10
CA LEU A 476 14.32 -8.60 2.57
C LEU A 476 12.85 -8.95 2.81
N GLY A 477 12.46 -10.21 2.61
CA GLY A 477 11.10 -10.67 2.91
C GLY A 477 10.74 -10.48 4.40
N ILE A 478 11.68 -10.77 5.30
CA ILE A 478 11.52 -10.49 6.73
C ILE A 478 11.40 -8.98 6.97
N ALA A 479 12.23 -8.16 6.31
CA ALA A 479 12.13 -6.70 6.37
C ALA A 479 10.74 -6.21 5.96
N ASP A 480 10.15 -6.75 4.89
CA ASP A 480 8.80 -6.42 4.42
C ASP A 480 7.73 -6.83 5.44
N GLY A 481 7.83 -8.02 6.04
CA GLY A 481 6.88 -8.49 7.07
C GLY A 481 6.82 -7.60 8.32
N PHE A 482 7.91 -6.91 8.64
CA PHE A 482 7.99 -5.93 9.73
C PHE A 482 7.65 -4.51 9.26
N ALA A 483 8.39 -3.96 8.29
CA ALA A 483 8.27 -2.57 7.88
C ALA A 483 7.09 -2.32 6.94
N LEU A 484 6.91 -3.10 5.87
CA LEU A 484 5.84 -2.84 4.90
C LEU A 484 4.45 -3.05 5.55
N VAL A 485 4.29 -4.16 6.28
CA VAL A 485 3.04 -4.41 7.04
C VAL A 485 2.84 -3.36 8.13
N GLY A 486 3.91 -2.98 8.84
CA GLY A 486 3.85 -1.92 9.84
C GLY A 486 3.45 -0.55 9.26
N LEU A 487 3.95 -0.20 8.06
CA LEU A 487 3.56 1.02 7.35
C LEU A 487 2.10 0.99 6.93
N GLN A 488 1.63 -0.13 6.38
CA GLN A 488 0.21 -0.30 6.03
C GLN A 488 -0.68 -0.11 7.27
N GLU A 489 -0.34 -0.77 8.38
CA GLU A 489 -1.07 -0.66 9.64
C GLU A 489 -1.04 0.77 10.20
N PHE A 490 0.13 1.41 10.20
CA PHE A 490 0.33 2.78 10.66
C PHE A 490 -0.52 3.78 9.86
N PHE A 491 -0.37 3.81 8.54
CA PHE A 491 -1.09 4.79 7.72
C PHE A 491 -2.59 4.53 7.70
N TYR A 492 -3.04 3.27 7.79
CA TYR A 492 -4.47 2.96 7.88
C TYR A 492 -5.08 3.40 9.22
N ASP A 493 -4.40 3.19 10.34
CA ASP A 493 -4.91 3.49 11.68
C ASP A 493 -4.85 5.00 12.00
N GLN A 494 -3.79 5.67 11.54
CA GLN A 494 -3.54 7.08 11.86
C GLN A 494 -4.32 8.08 10.99
N VAL A 495 -4.78 7.69 9.78
CA VAL A 495 -5.61 8.59 8.96
C VAL A 495 -7.01 8.81 9.55
N PRO A 496 -7.67 9.93 9.20
CA PRO A 496 -9.10 10.13 9.50
C PRO A 496 -9.99 9.04 8.91
N ASP A 497 -11.12 8.75 9.56
CA ASP A 497 -12.07 7.71 9.10
C ASP A 497 -12.67 8.03 7.72
N SER A 498 -12.79 9.32 7.38
CA SER A 498 -13.24 9.81 6.08
C SER A 498 -12.24 9.58 4.93
N MET A 499 -11.02 9.11 5.23
CA MET A 499 -9.88 9.04 4.30
C MET A 499 -9.17 7.69 4.30
N ARG A 500 -9.87 6.60 4.68
CA ARG A 500 -9.27 5.26 4.77
C ARG A 500 -8.63 4.81 3.45
N SER A 501 -9.26 5.07 2.30
CA SER A 501 -8.67 4.72 0.99
C SER A 501 -7.37 5.51 0.72
N LEU A 502 -7.31 6.78 1.18
CA LEU A 502 -6.10 7.59 1.09
C LEU A 502 -4.99 7.10 2.03
N GLY A 503 -5.31 6.55 3.20
CA GLY A 503 -4.32 5.94 4.10
C GLY A 503 -3.58 4.76 3.46
N ILE A 504 -4.31 3.89 2.76
CA ILE A 504 -3.74 2.80 1.96
C ILE A 504 -2.86 3.39 0.84
N ALA A 505 -3.33 4.43 0.18
CA ALA A 505 -2.55 5.09 -0.86
C ALA A 505 -1.26 5.77 -0.34
N LEU A 506 -1.27 6.30 0.89
CA LEU A 506 -0.11 6.92 1.52
C LEU A 506 1.01 5.91 1.77
N TYR A 507 0.73 4.69 2.23
CA TYR A 507 1.79 3.69 2.37
C TYR A 507 2.36 3.27 1.00
N LEU A 508 1.51 3.06 -0.02
CA LEU A 508 1.97 2.72 -1.37
C LEU A 508 2.84 3.82 -1.97
N SER A 509 2.54 5.08 -1.64
CA SER A 509 3.31 6.22 -2.10
C SER A 509 4.74 6.26 -1.58
N VAL A 510 5.03 5.65 -0.42
CA VAL A 510 6.40 5.49 0.09
C VAL A 510 7.23 4.67 -0.92
N ILE A 511 6.68 3.54 -1.36
CA ILE A 511 7.32 2.68 -2.37
C ILE A 511 7.46 3.43 -3.69
N GLY A 512 6.43 4.18 -4.08
CA GLY A 512 6.44 4.93 -5.33
C GLY A 512 7.50 6.01 -5.39
N ALA A 513 7.51 6.90 -4.40
CA ALA A 513 8.51 7.95 -4.27
C ALA A 513 9.93 7.37 -4.14
N ALA A 514 10.10 6.29 -3.39
CA ALA A 514 11.40 5.64 -3.24
C ALA A 514 11.95 5.06 -4.54
N ASN A 515 11.10 4.55 -5.43
CA ASN A 515 11.53 4.09 -6.76
C ASN A 515 12.05 5.26 -7.64
N PHE A 516 11.37 6.41 -7.64
CA PHE A 516 11.87 7.61 -8.33
C PHE A 516 13.21 8.08 -7.76
N ILE A 517 13.33 8.10 -6.42
CA ILE A 517 14.59 8.45 -5.75
C ILE A 517 15.68 7.43 -6.07
N SER A 518 15.37 6.13 -6.16
CA SER A 518 16.33 5.11 -6.58
C SER A 518 16.85 5.38 -8.00
N SER A 519 15.99 5.76 -8.94
CA SER A 519 16.42 6.16 -10.30
C SER A 519 17.28 7.42 -10.31
N LEU A 520 16.94 8.40 -9.48
CA LEU A 520 17.73 9.61 -9.31
C LEU A 520 19.12 9.27 -8.74
N LEU A 521 19.17 8.41 -7.72
CA LEU A 521 20.42 7.97 -7.11
C LEU A 521 21.30 7.21 -8.10
N ILE A 522 20.73 6.31 -8.92
CA ILE A 522 21.46 5.64 -10.01
C ILE A 522 22.06 6.69 -10.96
N THR A 523 21.28 7.70 -11.35
CA THR A 523 21.74 8.76 -12.27
C THR A 523 22.86 9.60 -11.67
N ILE A 524 22.75 9.99 -10.40
CA ILE A 524 23.78 10.76 -9.68
C ILE A 524 25.07 9.94 -9.56
N VAL A 525 24.97 8.69 -9.12
CA VAL A 525 26.13 7.81 -8.93
C VAL A 525 26.82 7.52 -10.27
N ASP A 526 26.05 7.23 -11.32
CA ASP A 526 26.57 7.04 -12.68
C ASP A 526 27.37 8.27 -13.13
N HIS A 527 26.80 9.47 -13.00
CA HIS A 527 27.45 10.72 -13.40
C HIS A 527 28.74 11.02 -12.60
N ILE A 528 28.76 10.77 -11.30
CA ILE A 528 29.92 11.01 -10.43
C ILE A 528 31.05 10.00 -10.75
N THR A 529 30.68 8.73 -10.93
CA THR A 529 31.65 7.64 -11.09
C THR A 529 32.25 7.59 -12.49
N GLU A 530 31.48 7.97 -13.52
CA GLU A 530 31.96 8.16 -14.88
C GLU A 530 33.06 9.24 -14.95
N LYS A 531 32.88 10.38 -14.26
CA LYS A 531 33.92 11.42 -14.17
C LYS A 531 35.21 10.95 -13.50
N SER A 532 35.09 9.96 -12.62
CA SER A 532 36.24 9.37 -11.91
C SER A 532 36.92 8.23 -12.69
N GLY A 533 36.49 7.98 -13.93
CA GLY A 533 37.13 7.09 -14.90
C GLY A 533 36.23 5.94 -15.38
N LYS A 534 35.55 5.22 -14.47
CA LYS A 534 34.68 4.10 -14.81
C LYS A 534 33.39 4.15 -14.01
N SER A 535 32.26 4.21 -14.71
CA SER A 535 30.95 4.15 -14.07
C SER A 535 30.77 2.85 -13.29
N TRP A 536 30.09 2.93 -12.14
CA TRP A 536 29.66 1.75 -11.40
C TRP A 536 28.61 0.92 -12.14
N PHE A 537 27.92 1.50 -13.13
CA PHE A 537 26.90 0.80 -13.90
C PHE A 537 27.38 0.57 -15.33
N GLY A 538 27.82 -0.67 -15.60
CA GLY A 538 28.18 -1.14 -16.92
C GLY A 538 26.95 -1.59 -17.74
N LYS A 539 27.21 -2.14 -18.93
CA LYS A 539 26.14 -2.68 -19.79
C LYS A 539 25.44 -3.90 -19.17
N ASP A 540 26.21 -4.68 -18.42
CA ASP A 540 25.79 -5.94 -17.80
C ASP A 540 26.28 -6.03 -16.35
N PRO A 541 25.73 -6.94 -15.51
CA PRO A 541 26.17 -7.11 -14.13
C PRO A 541 27.67 -7.39 -13.99
N ASN A 542 28.26 -8.13 -14.94
CA ASN A 542 29.69 -8.48 -14.91
C ASN A 542 30.61 -7.28 -15.10
N SER A 543 30.15 -6.24 -15.81
CA SER A 543 30.92 -5.01 -16.03
C SER A 543 30.59 -3.90 -15.01
N SER A 544 29.67 -4.17 -14.09
CA SER A 544 29.15 -3.23 -13.10
C SER A 544 29.77 -3.46 -11.72
N ARG A 545 29.88 -2.39 -10.92
CA ARG A 545 30.30 -2.39 -9.52
C ARG A 545 29.10 -2.22 -8.61
N LEU A 546 28.17 -3.18 -8.70
CA LEU A 546 26.96 -3.21 -7.87
C LEU A 546 27.31 -3.40 -6.38
N ASP A 547 28.46 -4.01 -6.06
CA ASP A 547 28.98 -4.14 -4.71
C ASP A 547 29.14 -2.77 -4.01
N TYR A 548 29.68 -1.78 -4.72
CA TYR A 548 29.82 -0.42 -4.21
C TYR A 548 28.48 0.30 -4.07
N PHE A 549 27.56 0.08 -5.01
CA PHE A 549 26.23 0.66 -4.94
C PHE A 549 25.44 0.12 -3.73
N TYR A 550 25.52 -1.18 -3.45
CA TYR A 550 24.87 -1.77 -2.28
C TYR A 550 25.48 -1.29 -0.96
N TRP A 551 26.80 -1.10 -0.88
CA TRP A 551 27.43 -0.47 0.29
C TRP A 551 26.96 0.97 0.50
N LEU A 552 26.83 1.76 -0.57
CA LEU A 552 26.28 3.12 -0.49
C LEU A 552 24.85 3.10 0.07
N LEU A 553 24.00 2.21 -0.43
CA LEU A 553 22.63 2.05 0.08
C LEU A 553 22.59 1.64 1.55
N ALA A 554 23.48 0.72 1.98
CA ALA A 554 23.60 0.32 3.38
C ALA A 554 23.96 1.51 4.30
N ILE A 555 24.88 2.38 3.87
CA ILE A 555 25.28 3.57 4.63
C ILE A 555 24.14 4.59 4.69
N ILE A 556 23.51 4.90 3.55
CA ILE A 556 22.38 5.85 3.50
C ILE A 556 21.24 5.38 4.41
N THR A 557 20.89 4.10 4.35
CA THR A 557 19.83 3.53 5.19
C THR A 557 20.19 3.49 6.66
N ALA A 558 21.45 3.19 7.02
CA ALA A 558 21.93 3.22 8.40
C ALA A 558 21.87 4.63 9.01
N VAL A 559 22.33 5.66 8.27
CA VAL A 559 22.23 7.06 8.72
C VAL A 559 20.76 7.47 8.87
N ASN A 560 19.92 7.10 7.92
CA ASN A 560 18.49 7.39 7.98
C ASN A 560 17.77 6.68 9.14
N LEU A 561 18.20 5.48 9.54
CA LEU A 561 17.64 4.79 10.71
C LEU A 561 17.83 5.61 12.00
N CYS A 562 18.98 6.27 12.16
CA CYS A 562 19.21 7.17 13.29
C CYS A 562 18.20 8.33 13.31
N VAL A 563 17.95 8.94 12.14
CA VAL A 563 16.97 10.02 11.98
C VAL A 563 15.56 9.50 12.25
N TYR A 564 15.21 8.33 11.72
CA TYR A 564 13.92 7.66 11.95
C TYR A 564 13.64 7.48 13.45
N VAL A 565 14.62 6.98 14.22
CA VAL A 565 14.46 6.76 15.67
C VAL A 565 14.16 8.07 16.40
N ILE A 566 14.83 9.18 16.03
CA ILE A 566 14.58 10.50 16.62
C ILE A 566 13.15 10.96 16.30
N VAL A 567 12.72 10.82 15.05
CA VAL A 567 11.36 11.21 14.61
C VAL A 567 10.29 10.33 15.27
N ALA A 568 10.51 9.02 15.33
CA ALA A 568 9.58 8.05 15.90
C ALA A 568 9.40 8.25 17.41
N ARG A 569 10.49 8.52 18.15
CA ARG A 569 10.41 8.86 19.59
C ARG A 569 9.58 10.11 19.84
N ASN A 570 9.64 11.05 18.91
CA ASN A 570 8.90 12.30 18.98
C ASN A 570 7.49 12.19 18.37
N TYR A 571 7.02 11.03 17.90
CA TYR A 571 5.69 10.89 17.30
C TYR A 571 4.61 10.66 18.37
N SER A 572 3.42 11.27 18.20
CA SER A 572 2.25 11.06 19.07
C SER A 572 1.15 10.38 18.28
N TYR A 573 0.62 9.29 18.82
CA TYR A 573 -0.48 8.54 18.20
C TYR A 573 -1.81 9.30 18.26
N LYS A 574 -2.72 8.96 17.35
CA LYS A 574 -4.09 9.45 17.27
C LYS A 574 -4.88 9.10 18.54
N ASN A 575 -5.37 10.13 19.23
CA ASN A 575 -6.23 9.99 20.42
C ASN A 575 -7.70 10.19 20.05
N VAL A 576 -8.52 9.16 20.27
CA VAL A 576 -9.95 9.22 19.96
C VAL A 576 -10.78 9.31 21.24
N ARG A 577 -11.75 10.24 21.30
CA ARG A 577 -12.69 10.32 22.42
C ARG A 577 -13.66 9.12 22.35
N CYS A 578 -13.69 8.28 23.38
CA CYS A 578 -14.68 7.20 23.47
C CYS A 578 -16.10 7.77 23.58
N LYS A 579 -17.07 7.09 22.94
CA LYS A 579 -18.49 7.26 23.28
C LYS A 579 -18.63 6.83 24.74
N ALA A 580 -19.05 7.73 25.62
CA ALA A 580 -19.52 7.36 26.95
C ALA A 580 -20.87 6.66 26.76
N THR A 581 -20.85 5.38 26.40
CA THR A 581 -21.99 4.50 26.58
C THR A 581 -21.93 4.09 28.04
N MET A 582 -22.99 4.38 28.81
CA MET A 582 -23.11 3.94 30.20
C MET A 582 -23.20 2.40 30.22
N SER A 583 -22.04 1.76 30.32
CA SER A 583 -21.91 0.42 30.86
C SER A 583 -20.59 0.37 31.62
N VAL A 584 -20.70 0.18 32.93
CA VAL A 584 -19.63 0.10 33.91
C VAL A 584 -18.54 -0.89 33.45
N ALA A 585 -17.28 -0.42 33.43
CA ALA A 585 -16.02 -1.10 33.76
C ALA A 585 -14.83 -0.72 32.85
N ASP A 586 -13.74 -0.32 33.51
CA ASP A 586 -12.36 -0.07 33.09
C ASP A 586 -12.04 1.07 32.10
N CYS A 587 -11.80 2.25 32.68
CA CYS A 587 -10.79 3.18 32.18
C CYS A 587 -9.53 3.05 33.05
N ASP A 588 -8.43 2.57 32.46
CA ASP A 588 -7.09 2.62 33.06
C ASP A 588 -6.56 4.06 32.93
N ASP A 589 -6.41 4.72 34.08
CA ASP A 589 -5.97 6.10 34.23
C ASP A 589 -4.42 6.13 34.18
N ARG A 590 -3.85 6.18 32.97
CA ARG A 590 -2.38 6.12 32.75
C ARG A 590 -1.74 7.33 32.06
N ASP A 591 -2.30 8.53 32.21
CA ASP A 591 -1.68 9.73 31.61
C ASP A 591 -1.37 10.86 32.60
N ASN A 592 -1.24 10.54 33.90
CA ASN A 592 -0.93 11.54 34.95
C ASN A 592 0.30 11.20 35.82
N ARG A 593 1.23 10.33 35.37
CA ARG A 593 2.43 9.96 36.17
C ARG A 593 3.79 10.12 35.50
N GLU A 594 3.93 10.91 34.43
CA GLU A 594 5.25 11.27 33.88
C GLU A 594 5.61 12.76 34.05
N ALA A 595 5.02 13.41 35.06
CA ALA A 595 5.47 14.71 35.57
C ALA A 595 5.97 14.60 37.02
N MET A 596 6.75 13.56 37.32
CA MET A 596 7.67 13.49 38.46
C MET A 596 8.50 12.21 38.32
N VAL A 597 9.66 12.34 37.67
CA VAL A 597 11.00 11.77 37.96
C VAL A 597 11.85 11.93 36.69
#